data_AF-A0A1M4XMU1-F1
#
_entry.id   AF-A0A1M4XMU1-F1
#
_cell.length_a   1.000
_cell.length_b   1.000
_cell.length_c   1.000
_cell.angle_alpha   90.00
_cell.angle_beta   90.00
_cell.angle_gamma   90.00
#
_symmetry.space_group_name_H-M   'P 1'
#
loop_
_entity.id
_entity.type
_entity.pdbx_description
1 polymer ?
#
loop_
_entity_poly.entity_id
_entity_poly.type
_entity_poly.pdbx_seq_one_letter_code
_entity_poly.pdbx_strand_id
1 'polypeptide(L)'
;MKFQITNENIQKYNGITKLEFPKYTTQLINLANQNAQGTRPKVVGQLSELFQEFQNQTNDISIENWESWYLDKYPNAIEEATIKIYEQIENFKKAIELIDKNLVEKWVRDLVINKTYNGLYVQQAILAAFAEKTGQDFRLATPYEESQGIDGFVGETPYSIKPDSYKTMGHLSETINVKMIYYSKTKTGLYVEVEE
;
A
#
# COMPACT_ATOMS: atom_id res chain seq x y z
N MET A 1 7.07 31.21 -14.07
CA MET A 1 5.60 31.13 -14.00
C MET A 1 5.22 29.75 -13.49
N LYS A 2 4.22 29.64 -12.60
CA LYS A 2 3.63 28.35 -12.19
C LYS A 2 2.18 28.34 -12.65
N PHE A 3 1.74 27.29 -13.32
CA PHE A 3 0.35 27.12 -13.77
C PHE A 3 -0.08 25.67 -13.61
N GLN A 4 -1.40 25.45 -13.55
CA GLN A 4 -2.01 24.13 -13.45
C GLN A 4 -2.86 23.89 -14.70
N ILE A 5 -2.82 22.66 -15.20
CA ILE A 5 -3.67 22.17 -16.28
C ILE A 5 -4.53 21.02 -15.74
N THR A 6 -5.81 21.00 -16.12
CA THR A 6 -6.75 19.91 -15.76
C THR A 6 -6.65 18.78 -16.77
N ASN A 7 -7.04 17.55 -16.38
CA ASN A 7 -7.09 16.42 -17.31
C ASN A 7 -8.03 16.65 -18.50
N GLU A 8 -9.13 17.38 -18.27
CA GLU A 8 -10.07 17.79 -19.33
C GLU A 8 -9.38 18.70 -20.35
N ASN A 9 -8.58 19.67 -19.88
CA ASN A 9 -7.80 20.53 -20.77
C ASN A 9 -6.74 19.73 -21.54
N ILE A 10 -6.09 18.74 -20.91
CA ILE A 10 -5.15 17.85 -21.62
C ILE A 10 -5.85 17.12 -22.77
N GLN A 11 -7.02 16.51 -22.52
CA GLN A 11 -7.79 15.82 -23.56
C GLN A 11 -8.18 16.78 -24.68
N LYS A 12 -8.70 17.96 -24.32
CA LYS A 12 -9.08 19.00 -25.27
C LYS A 12 -7.90 19.45 -26.14
N TYR A 13 -6.74 19.74 -25.55
CA TYR A 13 -5.56 20.16 -26.30
C TYR A 13 -4.97 19.06 -27.18
N ASN A 14 -5.17 17.79 -26.80
CA ASN A 14 -4.74 16.62 -27.57
C ASN A 14 -5.81 16.11 -28.55
N GLY A 15 -6.94 16.80 -28.72
CA GLY A 15 -8.01 16.39 -29.65
C GLY A 15 -8.79 15.14 -29.23
N ILE A 16 -8.69 14.71 -27.97
CA ILE A 16 -9.34 13.49 -27.47
C ILE A 16 -10.78 13.79 -27.05
N THR A 17 -11.72 13.01 -27.57
CA THR A 17 -13.11 13.05 -27.13
C THR A 17 -13.23 12.47 -25.72
N LYS A 18 -13.91 13.21 -24.84
CA LYS A 18 -14.13 12.77 -23.46
C LYS A 18 -15.02 11.53 -23.43
N LEU A 19 -14.54 10.47 -22.79
CA LEU A 19 -15.34 9.29 -22.47
C LEU A 19 -16.07 9.50 -21.14
N GLU A 20 -17.37 9.23 -21.13
CA GLU A 20 -18.19 9.30 -19.93
C GLU A 20 -18.29 7.92 -19.27
N PHE A 21 -18.01 7.87 -17.96
CA PHE A 21 -18.16 6.66 -17.16
C PHE A 21 -19.15 6.92 -16.03
N PRO A 22 -20.12 6.02 -15.78
CA PRO A 22 -21.05 6.18 -14.67
C PRO A 22 -20.31 6.26 -13.32
N LYS A 23 -20.91 6.94 -12.35
CA LYS A 23 -20.32 7.16 -11.03
C LYS A 23 -19.83 5.84 -10.41
N TYR A 24 -18.61 5.85 -9.85
CA TYR A 24 -17.92 4.72 -9.20
C TYR A 24 -17.47 3.57 -10.11
N THR A 25 -17.92 3.48 -11.36
CA THR A 25 -17.55 2.36 -12.25
C THR A 25 -16.05 2.28 -12.50
N THR A 26 -15.37 3.40 -12.73
CA THR A 26 -13.91 3.43 -12.95
C THR A 26 -13.13 2.97 -11.73
N GLN A 27 -13.61 3.22 -10.51
CA GLN A 27 -12.96 2.75 -9.28
C GLN A 27 -12.99 1.23 -9.18
N LEU A 28 -14.14 0.63 -9.53
CA LEU A 28 -14.29 -0.83 -9.55
C LEU A 28 -13.47 -1.47 -10.68
N ILE A 29 -13.48 -0.88 -11.88
CA ILE A 29 -12.67 -1.33 -13.03
C ILE A 29 -11.18 -1.26 -12.69
N ASN A 30 -10.72 -0.17 -12.05
CA ASN A 30 -9.32 -0.03 -11.64
C ASN A 30 -8.92 -1.06 -10.60
N LEU A 31 -9.75 -1.31 -9.59
CA LEU A 31 -9.50 -2.36 -8.60
C LEU A 31 -9.47 -3.75 -9.27
N ALA A 32 -10.37 -4.00 -10.21
CA ALA A 32 -10.43 -5.26 -10.94
C ALA A 32 -9.16 -5.45 -11.78
N ASN A 33 -8.72 -4.41 -12.49
CA ASN A 33 -7.48 -4.45 -13.25
C ASN A 33 -6.23 -4.61 -12.38
N GLN A 34 -6.19 -4.02 -11.17
CA GLN A 34 -5.07 -4.25 -10.24
C GLN A 34 -4.93 -5.72 -9.85
N ASN A 35 -6.05 -6.40 -9.62
CA ASN A 35 -6.07 -7.83 -9.28
C ASN A 35 -5.80 -8.72 -10.50
N ALA A 36 -6.51 -8.48 -11.60
CA ALA A 36 -6.42 -9.27 -12.84
C ALA A 36 -5.12 -9.03 -13.61
N GLN A 37 -4.47 -7.88 -13.39
CA GLN A 37 -3.28 -7.44 -14.10
C GLN A 37 -3.50 -7.37 -15.63
N GLY A 38 -4.71 -6.98 -16.04
CA GLY A 38 -5.18 -7.00 -17.43
C GLY A 38 -4.43 -6.04 -18.36
N THR A 39 -3.92 -4.93 -17.84
CA THR A 39 -3.14 -3.95 -18.63
C THR A 39 -1.64 -3.98 -18.34
N ARG A 40 -1.08 -5.11 -17.88
CA ARG A 40 0.38 -5.25 -17.75
C ARG A 40 1.04 -5.29 -19.13
N PRO A 41 2.35 -4.97 -19.23
CA PRO A 41 3.07 -5.01 -20.51
C PRO A 41 3.00 -6.36 -21.24
N LYS A 42 2.87 -7.46 -20.50
CA LYS A 42 2.66 -8.80 -21.08
C LYS A 42 1.33 -8.96 -21.86
N VAL A 43 0.38 -8.04 -21.71
CA VAL A 43 -0.94 -8.07 -22.36
C VAL A 43 -1.06 -6.95 -23.39
N VAL A 44 -0.75 -5.71 -22.99
CA VAL A 44 -0.95 -4.51 -23.82
C VAL A 44 0.35 -3.93 -24.40
N GLY A 45 1.47 -4.64 -24.21
CA GLY A 45 2.80 -4.13 -24.55
C GLY A 45 3.27 -3.02 -23.62
N GLN A 46 4.53 -2.63 -23.79
CA GLN A 46 5.12 -1.53 -23.02
C GLN A 46 4.78 -0.20 -23.71
N LEU A 47 3.62 0.37 -23.39
CA LEU A 47 3.02 1.50 -24.11
C LEU A 47 3.94 2.71 -24.31
N SER A 48 4.83 3.02 -23.37
CA SER A 48 5.80 4.11 -23.52
C SER A 48 6.84 3.85 -24.60
N GLU A 49 7.33 2.60 -24.71
CA GLU A 49 8.29 2.19 -25.74
C GLU A 49 7.60 2.07 -27.10
N LEU A 50 6.38 1.52 -27.11
CA LEU A 50 5.57 1.42 -28.31
C LEU A 50 5.20 2.80 -28.89
N PHE A 51 4.87 3.76 -28.04
CA PHE A 51 4.59 5.12 -28.50
C PHE A 51 5.83 5.80 -29.07
N GLN A 52 7.01 5.60 -28.48
CA GLN A 52 8.27 6.10 -29.05
C GLN A 52 8.58 5.45 -30.40
N GLU A 53 8.33 4.14 -30.54
CA GLU A 53 8.48 3.43 -31.81
C GLU A 53 7.56 4.02 -32.88
N PHE A 54 6.28 4.23 -32.56
CA PHE A 54 5.32 4.90 -33.44
C PHE A 54 5.81 6.28 -33.88
N GLN A 55 6.29 7.11 -32.94
CA GLN A 55 6.81 8.45 -33.25
C GLN A 55 8.04 8.44 -34.17
N ASN A 56 8.84 7.37 -34.15
CA ASN A 56 10.00 7.22 -35.04
C ASN A 56 9.63 6.72 -36.44
N GLN A 57 8.41 6.20 -36.63
CA GLN A 57 7.94 5.62 -37.90
C GLN A 57 7.06 6.57 -38.71
N THR A 58 6.50 7.61 -38.09
CA THR A 58 5.65 8.59 -38.79
C THR A 58 5.91 10.02 -38.33
N ASN A 59 5.72 10.97 -39.25
CA ASN A 59 5.69 12.40 -38.93
C ASN A 59 4.27 12.91 -38.63
N ASP A 60 3.24 12.07 -38.82
CA ASP A 60 1.84 12.41 -38.61
C ASP A 60 1.34 11.80 -37.28
N ILE A 61 1.58 12.52 -36.19
CA ILE A 61 1.25 12.10 -34.82
C ILE A 61 -0.16 12.57 -34.48
N SER A 62 -1.13 11.67 -34.64
CA SER A 62 -2.53 11.85 -34.26
C SER A 62 -3.02 10.68 -33.41
N ILE A 63 -4.16 10.86 -32.72
CA ILE A 63 -4.77 9.79 -31.93
C ILE A 63 -5.27 8.65 -32.84
N GLU A 64 -5.79 8.99 -34.01
CA GLU A 64 -6.30 8.05 -35.01
C GLU A 64 -5.15 7.19 -35.58
N ASN A 65 -4.02 7.81 -35.91
CA ASN A 65 -2.85 7.10 -36.42
C ASN A 65 -2.20 6.23 -35.36
N TRP A 66 -2.15 6.71 -34.10
CA TRP A 66 -1.69 5.91 -32.97
C TRP A 66 -2.56 4.67 -32.77
N GLU A 67 -3.89 4.83 -32.77
CA GLU A 67 -4.82 3.73 -32.60
C GLU A 67 -4.67 2.69 -33.72
N SER A 68 -4.64 3.14 -34.99
CA SER A 68 -4.44 2.24 -36.12
C SER A 68 -3.11 1.50 -36.05
N TRP A 69 -2.02 2.19 -35.71
CA TRP A 69 -0.69 1.58 -35.59
C TRP A 69 -0.62 0.56 -34.45
N TYR A 70 -1.21 0.91 -33.29
CA TYR A 70 -1.23 0.02 -32.13
C TYR A 70 -2.07 -1.23 -32.40
N LEU A 71 -3.25 -1.08 -33.01
CA LEU A 71 -4.16 -2.21 -33.29
C LEU A 71 -3.64 -3.14 -34.37
N ASP A 72 -2.85 -2.66 -35.34
CA ASP A 72 -2.17 -3.53 -36.31
C ASP A 72 -1.15 -4.44 -35.61
N LYS A 73 -0.38 -3.88 -34.66
CA LYS A 73 0.68 -4.61 -33.93
C LYS A 73 0.13 -5.47 -32.78
N TYR A 74 -0.96 -5.05 -32.15
CA TYR A 74 -1.60 -5.68 -30.99
C TYR A 74 -3.11 -5.86 -31.19
N PRO A 75 -3.56 -6.65 -32.19
CA PRO A 75 -4.96 -6.69 -32.61
C PRO A 75 -5.93 -7.20 -31.52
N ASN A 76 -5.45 -8.08 -30.65
CA ASN A 76 -6.28 -8.68 -29.60
C ASN A 76 -6.05 -8.05 -28.21
N ALA A 77 -5.09 -7.12 -28.05
CA ALA A 77 -4.69 -6.68 -26.71
C ALA A 77 -5.80 -5.99 -25.93
N ILE A 78 -6.66 -5.22 -26.61
CA ILE A 78 -7.82 -4.58 -25.97
C ILE A 78 -8.85 -5.63 -25.54
N GLU A 79 -9.18 -6.58 -26.42
CA GLU A 79 -10.12 -7.67 -26.14
C GLU A 79 -9.62 -8.52 -24.95
N GLU A 80 -8.36 -8.95 -24.99
CA GLU A 80 -7.75 -9.77 -23.93
C GLU A 80 -7.68 -9.04 -22.58
N ALA A 81 -7.31 -7.75 -22.58
CA ALA A 81 -7.33 -6.95 -21.37
C ALA A 81 -8.76 -6.80 -20.83
N THR A 82 -9.74 -6.59 -21.73
CA THR A 82 -11.15 -6.44 -21.39
C THR A 82 -11.70 -7.71 -20.74
N ILE A 83 -11.47 -8.88 -21.35
CA ILE A 83 -11.92 -10.18 -20.81
C ILE A 83 -11.36 -10.40 -19.42
N LYS A 84 -10.04 -10.23 -19.22
CA LYS A 84 -9.39 -10.41 -17.91
C LYS A 84 -9.95 -9.49 -16.82
N ILE A 85 -10.16 -8.23 -17.15
CA ILE A 85 -10.70 -7.25 -16.20
C ILE A 85 -12.16 -7.58 -15.91
N TYR A 86 -12.94 -7.96 -16.92
CA TYR A 86 -14.35 -8.29 -16.77
C TYR A 86 -14.60 -9.55 -15.95
N GLU A 87 -13.79 -10.60 -16.13
CA GLU A 87 -13.83 -11.80 -15.27
C GLU A 87 -13.63 -11.44 -13.79
N GLN A 88 -12.72 -10.50 -13.50
CA GLN A 88 -12.51 -10.02 -12.14
C GLN A 88 -13.66 -9.14 -11.63
N ILE A 89 -14.35 -8.41 -12.51
CA ILE A 89 -15.60 -7.71 -12.17
C ILE A 89 -16.70 -8.72 -11.79
N GLU A 90 -16.84 -9.83 -12.52
CA GLU A 90 -17.79 -10.89 -12.16
C GLU A 90 -17.48 -11.50 -10.79
N ASN A 91 -16.20 -11.68 -10.46
CA ASN A 91 -15.79 -12.11 -9.12
C ASN A 91 -16.17 -11.08 -8.05
N PHE A 92 -16.04 -9.78 -8.34
CA PHE A 92 -16.49 -8.74 -7.41
C PHE A 92 -17.99 -8.67 -7.26
N LYS A 93 -18.78 -8.87 -8.33
CA LYS A 93 -20.24 -8.94 -8.23
C LYS A 93 -20.67 -10.01 -7.23
N LYS A 94 -20.08 -11.22 -7.35
CA LYS A 94 -20.30 -12.33 -6.40
C LYS A 94 -19.84 -11.97 -4.98
N ALA A 95 -18.70 -11.30 -4.84
CA ALA A 95 -18.19 -10.88 -3.53
C ALA A 95 -19.07 -9.81 -2.87
N ILE A 96 -19.63 -8.88 -3.64
CA ILE A 96 -20.54 -7.82 -3.15
C ILE A 96 -21.80 -8.41 -2.54
N GLU A 97 -22.32 -9.52 -3.09
CA GLU A 97 -23.46 -10.24 -2.52
C GLU A 97 -23.17 -10.80 -1.11
N LEU A 98 -21.90 -11.02 -0.77
CA LEU A 98 -21.46 -11.47 0.55
C LEU A 98 -21.26 -10.31 1.53
N ILE A 99 -21.29 -9.06 1.07
CA ILE A 99 -21.08 -7.87 1.90
C ILE A 99 -22.42 -7.41 2.44
N ASP A 100 -22.69 -7.79 3.69
CA ASP A 100 -23.78 -7.25 4.47
C ASP A 100 -23.30 -6.21 5.51
N LYS A 101 -24.26 -5.55 6.16
CA LYS A 101 -23.96 -4.57 7.22
C LYS A 101 -23.16 -5.18 8.37
N ASN A 102 -23.38 -6.47 8.70
CA ASN A 102 -22.68 -7.13 9.79
C ASN A 102 -21.20 -7.37 9.48
N LEU A 103 -20.87 -7.74 8.24
CA LEU A 103 -19.50 -7.90 7.78
C LEU A 103 -18.77 -6.54 7.79
N VAL A 104 -19.44 -5.48 7.33
CA VAL A 104 -18.90 -4.11 7.40
C VAL A 104 -18.67 -3.70 8.87
N GLU A 105 -19.60 -3.96 9.77
CA GLU A 105 -19.46 -3.67 11.20
C GLU A 105 -18.27 -4.43 11.82
N LYS A 106 -18.09 -5.71 11.49
CA LYS A 106 -16.93 -6.50 11.92
C LYS A 106 -15.62 -5.89 11.43
N TRP A 107 -15.56 -5.48 10.16
CA TRP A 107 -14.38 -4.83 9.59
C TRP A 107 -14.06 -3.51 10.28
N VAL A 108 -15.08 -2.68 10.55
CA VAL A 108 -14.93 -1.41 11.28
C VAL A 108 -14.48 -1.67 12.72
N ARG A 109 -15.09 -2.62 13.42
CA ARG A 109 -14.72 -2.97 14.80
C ARG A 109 -13.29 -3.50 14.88
N ASP A 110 -12.87 -4.31 13.92
CA ASP A 110 -11.48 -4.77 13.83
C ASP A 110 -10.51 -3.61 13.65
N LEU A 111 -10.82 -2.66 12.77
CA LEU A 111 -10.03 -1.45 12.60
C LEU A 111 -9.97 -0.61 13.89
N VAL A 112 -11.11 -0.31 14.49
CA VAL A 112 -11.23 0.63 15.62
C VAL A 112 -10.70 0.03 16.91
N ILE A 113 -11.00 -1.24 17.20
CA ILE A 113 -10.64 -1.88 18.48
C ILE A 113 -9.34 -2.66 18.33
N ASN A 114 -9.33 -3.70 17.51
CA ASN A 114 -8.22 -4.67 17.51
C ASN A 114 -6.95 -4.06 16.93
N LYS A 115 -7.03 -3.45 15.74
CA LYS A 115 -5.85 -2.89 15.06
C LYS A 115 -5.30 -1.67 15.79
N THR A 116 -6.17 -0.84 16.36
CA THR A 116 -5.75 0.26 17.24
C THR A 116 -5.06 -0.27 18.48
N TYR A 117 -5.66 -1.22 19.19
CA TYR A 117 -5.07 -1.79 20.41
C TYR A 117 -3.71 -2.43 20.10
N ASN A 118 -3.64 -3.31 19.09
CA ASN A 118 -2.39 -3.94 18.68
C ASN A 118 -1.33 -2.93 18.21
N GLY A 119 -1.77 -1.87 17.52
CA GLY A 119 -0.87 -0.82 17.02
C GLY A 119 -0.30 0.07 18.13
N LEU A 120 -1.08 0.31 19.18
CA LEU A 120 -0.69 1.14 20.33
C LEU A 120 0.02 0.34 21.43
N TYR A 121 -0.33 -0.94 21.62
CA TYR A 121 0.30 -1.86 22.58
C TYR A 121 1.39 -2.73 21.96
N VAL A 122 2.11 -2.20 20.95
CA VAL A 122 3.17 -2.95 20.25
C VAL A 122 4.31 -3.34 21.20
N GLN A 123 4.57 -2.52 22.22
CA GLN A 123 5.59 -2.71 23.24
C GLN A 123 5.39 -4.03 24.01
N GLN A 124 4.14 -4.30 24.41
CA GLN A 124 3.79 -5.54 25.10
C GLN A 124 4.08 -6.78 24.25
N ALA A 125 3.71 -6.74 22.96
CA ALA A 125 3.95 -7.85 22.04
C ALA A 125 5.44 -8.11 21.82
N ILE A 126 6.24 -7.05 21.74
CA ILE A 126 7.70 -7.14 21.61
C ILE A 126 8.34 -7.78 22.85
N LEU A 127 7.96 -7.30 24.05
CA LEU A 127 8.46 -7.86 25.31
C LEU A 127 8.08 -9.32 25.48
N ALA A 128 6.82 -9.67 25.19
CA ALA A 128 6.34 -11.05 25.26
C ALA A 128 7.12 -11.98 24.33
N ALA A 129 7.30 -11.58 23.06
CA ALA A 129 8.04 -12.37 22.09
C ALA A 129 9.53 -12.50 22.45
N PHE A 130 10.11 -11.48 23.09
CA PHE A 130 11.49 -11.51 23.55
C PHE A 130 11.67 -12.42 24.77
N ALA A 131 10.78 -12.32 25.76
CA ALA A 131 10.71 -13.21 26.92
C ALA A 131 10.59 -14.69 26.52
N GLU A 132 9.70 -15.00 25.57
CA GLU A 132 9.53 -16.36 25.06
C GLU A 132 10.83 -16.89 24.44
N LYS A 133 11.56 -16.05 23.69
CA LYS A 133 12.85 -16.42 23.08
C LYS A 133 13.98 -16.64 24.10
N THR A 134 13.96 -15.92 25.21
CA THR A 134 14.98 -16.01 26.26
C THR A 134 14.61 -16.98 27.39
N GLY A 135 13.38 -17.52 27.37
CA GLY A 135 12.85 -18.39 28.44
C GLY A 135 12.67 -17.65 29.76
N GLN A 136 12.39 -16.34 29.71
CA GLN A 136 12.18 -15.48 30.88
C GLN A 136 10.74 -14.97 30.91
N ASP A 137 10.30 -14.47 32.06
CA ASP A 137 9.04 -13.73 32.16
C ASP A 137 9.22 -12.28 31.68
N PHE A 138 8.12 -11.60 31.35
CA PHE A 138 8.12 -10.16 31.06
C PHE A 138 7.09 -9.42 31.90
N ARG A 139 7.32 -8.12 32.08
CA ARG A 139 6.30 -7.19 32.59
C ARG A 139 6.39 -5.84 31.90
N LEU A 140 5.27 -5.14 31.86
CA LEU A 140 5.24 -3.73 31.47
C LEU A 140 5.81 -2.85 32.58
N ALA A 141 6.33 -1.69 32.19
CA ALA A 141 6.76 -0.67 33.12
C ALA A 141 5.56 -0.07 33.87
N THR A 142 5.81 0.36 35.10
CA THR A 142 4.89 1.21 35.86
C THR A 142 4.98 2.66 35.35
N PRO A 143 3.98 3.54 35.63
CA PRO A 143 4.05 4.94 35.21
C PRO A 143 5.31 5.68 35.68
N TYR A 144 5.86 5.32 36.84
CA TYR A 144 7.12 5.87 37.32
C TYR A 144 8.31 5.40 36.48
N GLU A 145 8.37 4.11 36.12
CA GLU A 145 9.43 3.55 35.29
C GLU A 145 9.36 4.05 33.83
N GLU A 146 8.16 4.23 33.29
CA GLU A 146 7.95 4.87 31.98
C GLU A 146 8.49 6.30 31.96
N SER A 147 8.33 7.06 33.06
CA SER A 147 8.90 8.40 33.18
C SER A 147 10.44 8.43 33.15
N GLN A 148 11.08 7.28 33.41
CA GLN A 148 12.53 7.09 33.32
C GLN A 148 12.95 6.50 31.95
N GLY A 149 12.02 6.38 31.01
CA GLY A 149 12.27 5.86 29.66
C GLY A 149 12.22 4.33 29.56
N ILE A 150 11.77 3.61 30.59
CA ILE A 150 11.64 2.15 30.57
C ILE A 150 10.25 1.79 30.06
N ASP A 151 10.17 1.03 28.97
CA ASP A 151 8.90 0.57 28.40
C ASP A 151 8.49 -0.81 28.96
N GLY A 152 9.46 -1.60 29.46
CA GLY A 152 9.18 -2.80 30.24
C GLY A 152 10.43 -3.62 30.54
N PHE A 153 10.21 -4.83 31.04
CA PHE A 153 11.27 -5.72 31.52
C PHE A 153 11.13 -7.11 30.91
N VAL A 154 12.27 -7.73 30.62
CA VAL A 154 12.39 -9.17 30.37
C VAL A 154 13.35 -9.74 31.42
N GLY A 155 12.84 -10.64 32.24
CA GLY A 155 13.45 -11.01 33.52
C GLY A 155 13.61 -9.79 34.42
N GLU A 156 14.83 -9.54 34.88
CA GLU A 156 15.17 -8.37 35.70
C GLU A 156 15.72 -7.19 34.86
N THR A 157 15.89 -7.38 33.54
CA THR A 157 16.55 -6.36 32.69
C THR A 157 15.51 -5.37 32.14
N PRO A 158 15.69 -4.05 32.37
CA PRO A 158 14.83 -3.01 31.78
C PRO A 158 15.18 -2.74 30.32
N TYR A 159 14.16 -2.54 29.50
CA TYR A 159 14.27 -2.18 28.09
C TYR A 159 13.42 -0.96 27.73
N SER A 160 13.93 -0.15 26.80
CA SER A 160 13.17 0.90 26.11
C SER A 160 12.92 0.47 24.67
N ILE A 161 11.69 0.60 24.18
CA ILE A 161 11.24 0.09 22.89
C ILE A 161 10.92 1.26 21.98
N LYS A 162 11.68 1.41 20.89
CA LYS A 162 11.56 2.55 19.97
C LYS A 162 11.45 2.10 18.51
N PRO A 163 10.74 2.84 17.64
CA PRO A 163 10.80 2.58 16.22
C PRO A 163 12.23 2.80 15.68
N ASP A 164 12.62 2.07 14.65
CA ASP A 164 13.93 2.18 13.99
C ASP A 164 14.29 3.62 13.55
N SER A 165 13.30 4.42 13.16
CA SER A 165 13.44 5.84 12.82
C SER A 165 14.07 6.67 13.95
N TYR A 166 13.91 6.24 15.20
CA TYR A 166 14.53 6.87 16.36
C TYR A 166 16.07 6.84 16.30
N LYS A 167 16.68 5.78 15.73
CA LYS A 167 18.14 5.69 15.52
C LYS A 167 18.69 6.83 14.66
N THR A 168 17.87 7.38 13.77
CA THR A 168 18.28 8.41 12.81
C THR A 168 17.99 9.85 13.28
N MET A 169 17.27 10.00 14.39
CA MET A 169 16.95 11.31 14.97
C MET A 169 18.09 11.76 15.91
N GLY A 170 19.17 12.30 15.35
CA GLY A 170 20.38 12.74 16.09
C GLY A 170 20.21 13.92 17.07
N HIS A 171 19.01 14.22 17.55
CA HIS A 171 18.68 15.39 18.38
C HIS A 171 17.68 15.08 19.51
N LEU A 172 17.81 13.94 20.17
CA LEU A 172 16.99 13.64 21.34
C LEU A 172 17.76 14.05 22.60
N SER A 173 17.20 14.99 23.35
CA SER A 173 17.73 15.55 24.59
C SER A 173 17.61 14.60 25.80
N GLU A 174 17.14 13.37 25.59
CA GLU A 174 16.85 12.38 26.62
C GLU A 174 18.01 11.39 26.73
N THR A 175 18.67 11.36 27.88
CA THR A 175 19.64 10.32 28.23
C THR A 175 18.87 9.12 28.79
N ILE A 176 18.56 8.14 27.94
CA ILE A 176 17.91 6.89 28.36
C ILE A 176 19.02 5.87 28.67
N ASN A 177 19.22 5.55 29.95
CA ASN A 177 20.27 4.65 30.44
C ASN A 177 19.82 3.17 30.52
N VAL A 178 18.95 2.72 29.63
CA VAL A 178 18.48 1.32 29.58
C VAL A 178 18.64 0.73 28.18
N LYS A 179 18.71 -0.60 28.10
CA LYS A 179 18.91 -1.30 26.82
C LYS A 179 17.80 -1.00 25.85
N MET A 180 18.14 -0.78 24.59
CA MET A 180 17.14 -0.47 23.57
C MET A 180 16.66 -1.73 22.84
N ILE A 181 15.37 -1.74 22.51
CA ILE A 181 14.79 -2.63 21.52
C ILE A 181 14.24 -1.76 20.40
N TYR A 182 14.76 -1.95 19.20
CA TYR A 182 14.29 -1.25 18.01
C TYR A 182 13.36 -2.12 17.20
N TYR A 183 12.31 -1.54 16.64
CA TYR A 183 11.41 -2.27 15.76
C TYR A 183 11.08 -1.50 14.48
N SER A 184 10.84 -2.24 13.40
CA SER A 184 10.33 -1.69 12.14
C SER A 184 9.11 -2.47 11.65
N LYS A 185 8.09 -1.73 11.21
CA LYS A 185 6.84 -2.31 10.68
C LYS A 185 7.06 -2.75 9.25
N THR A 186 6.78 -4.02 8.96
CA THR A 186 6.76 -4.58 7.60
C THR A 186 5.32 -4.89 7.19
N LYS A 187 5.11 -5.28 5.92
CA LYS A 187 3.78 -5.70 5.43
C LYS A 187 3.24 -6.94 6.15
N THR A 188 4.12 -7.77 6.72
CA THR A 188 3.77 -9.09 7.27
C THR A 188 3.99 -9.20 8.78
N GLY A 189 4.53 -8.18 9.45
CA GLY A 189 4.83 -8.23 10.88
C GLY A 189 5.82 -7.16 11.33
N LEU A 190 6.57 -7.46 12.39
CA LEU A 190 7.60 -6.58 12.96
C LEU A 190 8.98 -7.22 12.82
N TYR A 191 9.95 -6.45 12.37
CA TYR A 191 11.36 -6.78 12.60
C TYR A 191 11.76 -6.15 13.93
N VAL A 192 12.46 -6.90 14.78
CA VAL A 192 12.85 -6.47 16.13
C VAL A 192 14.34 -6.73 16.30
N GLU A 193 15.06 -5.71 16.77
CA GLU A 193 16.50 -5.73 17.05
C GLU A 193 16.71 -5.33 18.51
N VAL A 194 17.33 -6.21 19.30
CA VAL A 194 17.63 -5.96 20.71
C VAL A 194 19.09 -5.56 20.84
N GLU A 195 19.36 -4.46 21.52
CA GLU A 195 20.72 -4.00 21.83
C GLU A 195 21.36 -4.91 22.90
N GLU A 196 22.64 -5.26 22.70
CA GLU A 196 23.41 -6.13 23.61
C GLU A 196 23.76 -5.48 24.94
#